data_AF-A0A812JWD7-F1
#
_entry.id   AF-A0A812JWD7-F1
#
_cell.length_a   1.000
_cell.length_b   1.000
_cell.length_c   1.000
_cell.angle_alpha   90.00
_cell.angle_beta   90.00
_cell.angle_gamma   90.00
#
_symmetry.space_group_name_H-M   'P 1'
#
loop_
_entity.id
_entity.type
_entity.pdbx_description
1 polymer ?
#
loop_
_entity_poly.entity_id
_entity_poly.type
_entity_poly.pdbx_seq_one_letter_code
_entity_poly.pdbx_strand_id
1 'polypeptide(L)'
;MAGPAVGIMEALRPNSLEELHASIANAGKQKRLPSIVRQLEEFVQQQQICQERCVLRLRERASHEAGLVPSGNLPGSSRPSTSTGDSQEDDARTFVSRAVHQRFAALDGQCSALCGRRLAHLVVGSAA
;
A
#
# COMPACT_ATOMS: atom_id res chain seq x y z
N MET A 1 5.27 8.78 -50.70
CA MET A 1 6.16 9.80 -50.08
C MET A 1 5.71 10.00 -48.64
N ALA A 2 6.37 9.32 -47.70
CA ALA A 2 6.07 9.39 -46.27
C ALA A 2 7.04 10.37 -45.61
N GLY A 3 6.50 11.37 -44.90
CA GLY A 3 7.24 12.52 -44.39
C GLY A 3 8.03 12.26 -43.09
N PRO A 4 9.07 13.08 -42.80
CA PRO A 4 10.05 12.87 -41.73
C PRO A 4 9.60 13.43 -40.36
N ALA A 5 8.33 13.20 -39.97
CA ALA A 5 7.79 13.78 -38.74
C ALA A 5 8.15 13.00 -37.45
N VAL A 6 8.66 11.76 -37.57
CA VAL A 6 8.92 10.90 -36.39
C VAL A 6 10.18 11.32 -35.62
N GLY A 7 11.21 11.85 -36.31
CA GLY A 7 12.50 12.17 -35.69
C GLY A 7 12.52 13.43 -34.80
N ILE A 8 11.59 14.37 -34.99
CA ILE A 8 11.61 15.66 -34.27
C ILE A 8 11.07 15.51 -32.84
N MET A 9 10.08 14.63 -32.61
CA MET A 9 9.57 14.35 -31.27
C MET A 9 10.50 13.47 -30.45
N GLU A 10 11.32 12.65 -31.11
CA GLU A 10 12.30 11.78 -30.46
C GLU A 10 13.56 12.54 -30.02
N ALA A 11 13.89 13.64 -30.71
CA ALA A 11 15.01 14.53 -30.36
C ALA A 11 14.77 15.40 -29.11
N LEU A 12 13.54 15.49 -28.62
CA LEU A 12 13.19 16.23 -27.39
C LEU A 12 13.10 15.31 -26.16
N ARG A 13 13.40 14.03 -26.30
CA ARG A 13 13.40 13.08 -25.21
C ARG A 13 14.73 13.21 -24.45
N PRO A 14 14.74 13.57 -23.15
CA PRO A 14 15.97 13.67 -22.39
C PRO A 14 16.69 12.32 -22.40
N ASN A 15 17.98 12.34 -22.72
CA ASN A 15 18.77 11.12 -22.90
C ASN A 15 19.26 10.56 -21.57
N SER A 16 19.18 11.36 -20.49
CA SER A 16 19.56 10.95 -19.15
C SER A 16 18.57 11.42 -18.08
N LEU A 17 18.55 10.68 -16.98
CA LEU A 17 17.73 10.98 -15.79
C LEU A 17 18.18 12.32 -15.14
N GLU A 18 19.48 12.62 -15.22
CA GLU A 18 20.07 13.89 -14.77
C GLU A 18 19.57 15.08 -15.60
N GLU A 19 19.47 14.95 -16.94
CA GLU A 19 18.89 15.99 -17.80
C GLU A 19 17.42 16.24 -17.49
N LEU A 20 16.67 15.17 -17.17
CA LEU A 20 15.26 15.28 -16.79
C LEU A 20 15.10 16.01 -15.45
N HIS A 21 15.93 15.69 -14.46
CA HIS A 21 15.97 16.40 -13.17
C HIS A 21 16.39 17.87 -13.33
N ALA A 22 17.38 18.16 -14.16
CA ALA A 22 17.81 19.53 -14.45
C ALA A 22 16.72 20.34 -15.17
N SER A 23 15.97 19.70 -16.06
CA SER A 23 14.84 20.31 -16.77
C SER A 23 13.69 20.64 -15.81
N ILE A 24 13.38 19.76 -14.85
CA ILE A 24 12.38 20.01 -13.80
C ILE A 24 12.84 21.12 -12.85
N ALA A 25 14.11 21.11 -12.44
CA ALA A 25 14.68 22.13 -11.56
C ALA A 25 14.70 23.52 -12.22
N ASN A 26 15.03 23.60 -13.52
CA ASN A 26 14.99 24.84 -14.28
C ASN A 26 13.57 25.28 -14.64
N ALA A 27 12.63 24.34 -14.83
CA ALA A 27 11.21 24.65 -14.96
C ALA A 27 10.67 25.34 -13.70
N GLY A 28 11.23 25.09 -12.51
CA GLY A 28 10.89 25.84 -11.28
C GLY A 28 11.12 27.38 -11.38
N LYS A 29 11.96 27.85 -12.31
CA LYS A 29 12.18 29.28 -12.58
C LYS A 29 11.08 29.89 -13.49
N GLN A 30 10.38 29.07 -14.26
CA GLN A 30 9.16 29.44 -14.97
C GLN A 30 7.96 29.02 -14.10
N LYS A 31 7.19 29.98 -13.58
CA LYS A 31 6.23 29.85 -12.46
C LYS A 31 5.17 28.72 -12.49
N ARG A 32 5.16 27.79 -13.46
CA ARG A 32 4.19 26.69 -13.53
C ARG A 32 4.87 25.38 -13.91
N LEU A 33 4.92 24.45 -12.96
CA LEU A 33 5.17 23.04 -13.23
C LEU A 33 4.19 22.54 -14.29
N PRO A 34 4.62 21.65 -15.21
CA PRO A 34 3.70 21.01 -16.14
C PRO A 34 2.53 20.36 -15.39
N SER A 35 1.30 20.51 -15.91
CA SER A 35 0.08 20.00 -15.26
C SER A 35 0.19 18.51 -14.90
N ILE A 36 0.88 17.74 -15.75
CA ILE A 36 1.13 16.31 -15.51
C ILE A 36 1.96 16.04 -14.26
N VAL A 37 2.93 16.91 -13.92
CA VAL A 37 3.72 16.77 -12.69
C VAL A 37 2.84 17.00 -11.47
N ARG A 38 1.97 18.01 -11.53
CA ARG A 38 0.99 18.27 -10.46
C ARG A 38 0.01 17.11 -10.29
N GLN A 39 -0.44 16.51 -11.38
CA GLN A 39 -1.33 15.34 -11.35
C GLN A 39 -0.65 14.11 -10.76
N LEU A 40 0.62 13.88 -11.09
CA LEU A 40 1.40 12.80 -10.49
C LEU A 40 1.61 13.03 -8.99
N GLU A 41 1.88 14.26 -8.57
CA GLU A 41 1.98 14.62 -7.16
C GLU A 41 0.65 14.37 -6.42
N GLU A 42 -0.48 14.85 -6.96
CA GLU A 42 -1.81 14.61 -6.42
C GLU A 42 -2.13 13.10 -6.34
N PHE A 43 -1.79 12.32 -7.37
CA PHE A 43 -1.98 10.88 -7.39
C PHE A 43 -1.16 10.19 -6.29
N VAL A 44 0.13 10.53 -6.15
CA VAL A 44 1.01 9.94 -5.13
C VAL A 44 0.51 10.26 -3.73
N GLN A 45 0.10 11.50 -3.46
CA GLN A 45 -0.49 11.90 -2.18
C GLN A 45 -1.77 11.10 -1.87
N GLN A 46 -2.68 11.00 -2.84
CA GLN A 46 -3.92 10.23 -2.67
C GLN A 46 -3.64 8.73 -2.47
N GLN A 47 -2.65 8.19 -3.19
CA GLN A 47 -2.25 6.80 -3.06
C GLN A 47 -1.71 6.52 -1.66
N GLN A 48 -0.86 7.41 -1.13
CA GLN A 48 -0.31 7.29 0.22
C GLN A 48 -1.42 7.32 1.29
N ILE A 49 -2.35 8.29 1.22
CA ILE A 49 -3.47 8.38 2.16
C ILE A 49 -4.34 7.10 2.10
N CYS A 50 -4.60 6.58 0.90
CA CYS A 50 -5.34 5.34 0.73
C CYS A 50 -4.60 4.15 1.34
N GLN A 51 -3.29 4.04 1.11
CA GLN A 51 -2.46 2.97 1.64
C GLN A 51 -2.45 3.00 3.17
N GLU A 52 -2.19 4.15 3.79
CA GLU A 52 -2.19 4.31 5.24
C GLU A 52 -3.51 3.83 5.86
N ARG A 53 -4.65 4.20 5.27
CA ARG A 53 -5.98 3.73 5.70
C ARG A 53 -6.17 2.23 5.51
N CYS A 54 -5.67 1.65 4.42
CA CYS A 54 -5.71 0.22 4.15
C CYS A 54 -4.92 -0.56 5.22
N VAL A 55 -3.69 -0.13 5.50
CA VAL A 55 -2.81 -0.74 6.51
C VAL A 55 -3.41 -0.63 7.90
N LEU A 56 -3.93 0.54 8.28
CA LEU A 56 -4.59 0.71 9.58
C LEU A 56 -5.74 -0.28 9.77
N ARG A 57 -6.63 -0.40 8.78
CA ARG A 57 -7.74 -1.36 8.84
C ARG A 57 -7.27 -2.81 8.90
N LEU A 58 -6.21 -3.16 8.19
CA LEU A 58 -5.64 -4.51 8.25
C LEU A 58 -5.09 -4.80 9.65
N ARG A 59 -4.43 -3.83 10.30
CA ARG A 59 -3.90 -3.97 11.66
C ARG A 59 -5.01 -4.09 12.70
N GLU A 60 -6.05 -3.26 12.61
CA GLU A 60 -7.24 -3.34 13.47
C GLU A 60 -7.93 -4.70 13.33
N ARG A 61 -8.04 -5.20 12.10
CA ARG A 61 -8.62 -6.52 11.87
C ARG A 61 -7.74 -7.64 12.40
N ALA A 62 -6.42 -7.52 12.26
CA ALA A 62 -5.47 -8.48 12.82
C ALA A 62 -5.57 -8.55 14.35
N SER A 63 -5.62 -7.41 15.04
CA SER A 63 -5.76 -7.37 16.49
C SER A 63 -7.11 -7.93 16.96
N HIS A 64 -8.19 -7.61 16.24
CA HIS A 64 -9.51 -8.16 16.54
C HIS A 64 -9.56 -9.68 16.33
N GLU A 65 -9.03 -10.19 15.22
CA GLU A 65 -8.97 -11.64 14.94
C GLU A 65 -8.07 -12.38 15.95
N ALA A 66 -6.95 -11.78 16.37
CA ALA A 66 -6.12 -12.33 17.43
C ALA A 66 -6.82 -12.36 18.80
N GLY A 67 -7.72 -11.40 19.07
CA GLY A 67 -8.52 -11.33 20.29
C GLY A 67 -9.68 -12.33 20.35
N LEU A 68 -10.12 -12.88 19.21
CA LEU A 68 -11.20 -13.87 19.13
C LEU A 68 -10.75 -15.30 19.43
N VAL A 69 -9.46 -15.53 19.68
CA VAL A 69 -8.93 -16.85 20.02
C VAL A 69 -9.49 -17.26 21.39
N PRO A 70 -10.31 -18.32 21.49
CA PRO A 70 -10.99 -18.68 22.73
C PRO A 70 -9.98 -18.95 23.85
N SER A 71 -10.11 -18.21 24.95
CA SER A 71 -9.38 -18.46 26.17
C SER A 71 -10.02 -19.64 26.93
N GLY A 72 -9.82 -20.87 26.45
CA GLY A 72 -9.91 -22.13 27.23
C GLY A 72 -11.22 -22.51 27.97
N ASN A 73 -12.17 -21.60 28.16
CA ASN A 73 -13.33 -21.80 29.03
C ASN A 73 -14.58 -22.00 28.19
N LEU A 74 -14.64 -23.13 27.48
CA LEU A 74 -15.91 -23.63 26.94
C LEU A 74 -16.78 -24.10 28.14
N PRO A 75 -18.00 -23.57 28.30
CA PRO A 75 -18.90 -23.98 29.38
C PRO A 75 -19.38 -25.41 29.08
N GLY A 76 -18.76 -26.39 29.75
CA GLY A 76 -19.04 -27.82 29.56
C GLY A 76 -17.84 -28.74 29.82
N SER A 77 -16.61 -28.20 29.93
CA SER A 77 -15.45 -29.00 30.31
C SER A 77 -15.33 -29.10 31.84
N SER A 78 -16.16 -29.93 32.46
CA SER A 78 -16.02 -30.34 33.86
C SER A 78 -14.90 -31.37 34.00
N ARG A 79 -13.67 -30.97 33.66
CA ARG A 79 -12.46 -31.70 34.03
C ARG A 79 -11.71 -30.90 35.09
N PRO A 80 -11.41 -31.49 36.27
CA PRO A 80 -10.72 -30.77 37.32
C PRO A 80 -9.33 -30.37 36.85
N SER A 81 -9.11 -29.06 36.81
CA SER A 81 -7.87 -28.38 36.43
C SER A 81 -6.78 -28.75 37.43
N THR A 82 -5.97 -29.75 37.07
CA THR A 82 -4.74 -30.10 37.78
C THR A 82 -3.61 -29.23 37.20
N SER A 83 -3.56 -27.98 37.67
CA SER A 83 -2.45 -27.00 37.78
C SER A 83 -1.09 -27.21 37.06
N THR A 84 -1.07 -27.75 35.84
CA THR A 84 0.18 -28.00 35.08
C THR A 84 0.05 -27.68 33.58
N GLY A 85 -0.99 -26.92 33.21
CA GLY A 85 -1.39 -26.70 31.81
C GLY A 85 -1.27 -25.26 31.29
N ASP A 86 -0.88 -24.30 32.13
CA ASP A 86 -0.88 -22.87 31.75
C ASP A 86 0.11 -22.56 30.60
N SER A 87 1.23 -23.29 30.51
CA SER A 87 2.23 -23.07 29.45
C SER A 87 1.73 -23.44 28.05
N GLN A 88 0.83 -24.42 27.93
CA GLN A 88 0.40 -24.93 26.61
C GLN A 88 -0.68 -24.06 25.96
N GLU A 89 -1.55 -23.42 26.75
CA GLU A 89 -2.55 -22.49 26.22
C GLU A 89 -1.94 -21.17 25.78
N ASP A 90 -0.93 -20.68 26.51
CA ASP A 90 -0.19 -19.48 26.13
C ASP A 90 0.62 -19.68 24.83
N ASP A 91 1.17 -20.88 24.61
CA ASP A 91 1.83 -21.26 23.36
C ASP A 91 0.86 -21.28 22.17
N ALA A 92 -0.37 -21.78 22.37
CA ALA A 92 -1.39 -21.80 21.32
C ALA A 92 -1.84 -20.38 20.94
N ARG A 93 -2.07 -19.49 21.93
CA ARG A 93 -2.46 -18.09 21.67
C ARG A 93 -1.36 -17.32 20.95
N THR A 94 -0.11 -17.47 21.38
CA THR A 94 1.03 -16.82 20.72
C THR A 94 1.24 -17.34 19.30
N PHE A 95 1.03 -18.64 19.06
CA PHE A 95 1.07 -19.22 17.71
C PHE A 95 -0.02 -18.64 16.80
N VAL A 96 -1.27 -18.58 17.26
CA VAL A 96 -2.38 -18.04 16.45
C VAL A 96 -2.19 -16.56 16.19
N SER A 97 -1.79 -15.78 17.20
CA SER A 97 -1.43 -14.36 17.02
C SER A 97 -0.34 -14.19 15.96
N ARG A 98 0.72 -15.00 16.00
CA ARG A 98 1.80 -14.98 15.00
C ARG A 98 1.28 -15.35 13.59
N ALA A 99 0.44 -16.38 13.47
CA ALA A 99 -0.14 -16.80 12.19
C ALA A 99 -1.04 -15.71 11.59
N VAL A 100 -1.86 -15.06 12.42
CA VAL A 100 -2.70 -13.92 12.04
C VAL A 100 -1.80 -12.78 11.56
N HIS A 101 -0.78 -12.39 12.33
CA HIS A 101 0.16 -11.34 11.92
C HIS A 101 0.87 -11.66 10.59
N GLN A 102 1.32 -12.90 10.36
CA GLN A 102 1.94 -13.29 9.08
C GLN A 102 0.97 -13.18 7.90
N ARG A 103 -0.28 -13.61 8.08
CA ARG A 103 -1.31 -13.48 7.04
C ARG A 103 -1.59 -12.01 6.70
N PHE A 104 -1.67 -11.14 7.71
CA PHE A 104 -1.93 -9.72 7.49
C PHE A 104 -0.72 -8.98 6.91
N ALA A 105 0.52 -9.39 7.24
CA ALA A 105 1.72 -8.86 6.61
C ALA A 105 1.77 -9.16 5.10
N ALA A 106 1.33 -10.35 4.68
CA ALA A 106 1.23 -10.69 3.25
C ALA A 106 0.19 -9.82 2.51
N LEU A 107 -0.85 -9.35 3.20
CA LEU A 107 -1.89 -8.49 2.64
C LEU A 107 -1.48 -7.01 2.58
N ASP A 108 -0.57 -6.57 3.45
CA ASP A 108 -0.04 -5.19 3.48
C ASP A 108 0.58 -4.81 2.11
N GLY A 109 1.37 -5.71 1.54
CA GLY A 109 1.96 -5.54 0.21
C GLY A 109 0.95 -5.39 -0.93
N GLN A 110 -0.33 -5.76 -0.71
CA GLN A 110 -1.40 -5.61 -1.71
C GLN A 110 -2.09 -4.24 -1.62
N CYS A 111 -1.95 -3.49 -0.52
CA CYS A 111 -2.59 -2.20 -0.34
C CYS A 111 -2.17 -1.20 -1.43
N SER A 112 -0.89 -1.22 -1.85
CA SER A 112 -0.38 -0.33 -2.91
C SER A 112 -1.05 -0.58 -4.26
N ALA A 113 -1.20 -1.85 -4.65
CA ALA A 113 -1.85 -2.28 -5.88
C ALA A 113 -3.36 -1.97 -5.86
N LEU A 114 -4.05 -2.23 -4.74
CA LEU A 114 -5.48 -1.93 -4.61
C LEU A 114 -5.76 -0.43 -4.67
N CYS A 115 -4.98 0.37 -3.93
CA CYS A 115 -5.10 1.82 -3.96
C CYS A 115 -4.75 2.42 -5.32
N GLY A 116 -3.70 1.91 -5.98
CA GLY A 116 -3.32 2.33 -7.32
C GLY A 116 -4.42 2.08 -8.36
N ARG A 117 -5.03 0.89 -8.34
CA ARG A 117 -6.19 0.57 -9.22
C ARG A 117 -7.38 1.48 -8.96
N ARG A 118 -7.69 1.75 -7.69
CA ARG A 118 -8.80 2.63 -7.32
C ARG A 118 -8.59 4.07 -7.79
N LEU A 119 -7.36 4.56 -7.81
CA LEU A 119 -7.00 5.93 -8.16
C LEU A 119 -6.58 6.09 -9.63
N ALA A 120 -6.56 5.03 -10.42
CA ALA A 120 -6.08 5.05 -11.81
C ALA A 120 -6.81 6.10 -12.70
N HIS A 121 -8.07 6.38 -12.40
CA HIS A 121 -8.88 7.38 -13.09
C HIS A 121 -8.31 8.82 -12.96
N LEU A 122 -7.57 9.12 -11.90
CA LEU A 122 -6.96 10.45 -11.69
C LEU A 122 -5.80 10.74 -12.65
N VAL A 123 -5.19 9.70 -13.21
CA VAL A 123 -4.06 9.83 -14.17
C VAL A 123 -4.55 9.80 -15.62
N VAL A 124 -5.67 9.13 -15.91
CA VAL A 124 -6.21 8.97 -17.27
C VAL A 124 -7.24 10.06 -17.64
N GLY A 125 -7.88 10.70 -16.65
CA GLY A 125 -9.02 11.59 -16.85
C GLY A 125 -8.74 13.04 -17.28
N SER A 126 -7.50 13.43 -17.62
CA SER A 126 -7.16 14.83 -17.95
C SER A 126 -7.04 15.14 -19.44
N ALA A 127 -7.57 14.29 -20.31
CA ALA A 127 -7.77 14.58 -21.73
C ALA A 127 -9.24 14.93 -21.99
N ALA A 128 -9.70 16.06 -21.42
CA ALA A 128 -10.95 16.71 -21.76
C ALA A 128 -10.74 18.23 -21.77
#